data_AF-A0A1I0G323-F1
#
_entry.id   AF-A0A1I0G323-F1
#
_cell.length_a   1.000
_cell.length_b   1.000
_cell.length_c   1.000
_cell.angle_alpha   90.00
_cell.angle_beta   90.00
_cell.angle_gamma   90.00
#
_symmetry.space_group_name_H-M   'P 1'
#
loop_
_entity.id
_entity.type
_entity.pdbx_description
1 polymer ?
#
loop_
_entity_poly.entity_id
_entity_poly.type
_entity_poly.pdbx_seq_one_letter_code
_entity_poly.pdbx_strand_id
1 'polypeptide(L)' 'MSNRDLAKNLIDQIPESKLVFIIPYLQGAAIPDEMPNEKTLEAFEEMKNSGGHRFTGSTADLIKELMED' A
#
# COMPACT_ATOMS: atom_id res chain seq x y z
N MET A 1 16.03 -4.58 -26.55
CA MET A 1 14.70 -5.18 -26.39
C MET A 1 14.25 -4.87 -24.97
N SER A 2 13.12 -4.19 -24.78
CA SER A 2 12.65 -3.87 -23.43
C SER A 2 11.92 -5.07 -22.80
N ASN A 3 11.77 -5.07 -21.47
CA ASN A 3 10.96 -6.08 -20.78
C ASN A 3 9.52 -6.14 -21.32
N ARG A 4 8.99 -4.99 -21.77
CA ARG A 4 7.67 -4.89 -22.41
C ARG A 4 7.63 -5.62 -23.75
N ASP A 5 8.68 -5.50 -24.56
CA ASP A 5 8.77 -6.19 -25.85
C ASP A 5 8.91 -7.70 -25.67
N LEU A 6 9.71 -8.12 -24.68
CA LEU A 6 9.84 -9.53 -24.31
C LEU A 6 8.50 -10.12 -23.84
N ALA A 7 7.76 -9.41 -22.99
CA ALA A 7 6.47 -9.87 -22.49
C ALA A 7 5.44 -10.07 -23.62
N LYS A 8 5.37 -9.14 -24.58
CA LYS A 8 4.50 -9.27 -25.77
C LYS A 8 4.86 -10.51 -26.59
N ASN A 9 6.16 -10.68 -26.90
CA ASN A 9 6.65 -11.84 -27.65
C ASN A 9 6.34 -13.18 -26.95
N LEU A 10 6.32 -13.21 -25.62
CA LEU A 10 5.96 -14.40 -24.86
C LEU A 10 4.46 -14.67 -24.92
N ILE A 11 3.62 -13.63 -24.79
CA ILE A 11 2.16 -13.76 -24.89
C ILE A 11 1.75 -14.36 -26.24
N ASP A 12 2.36 -13.90 -27.33
CA ASP A 12 2.05 -14.39 -28.69
C ASP A 12 2.37 -15.89 -28.90
N GLN A 13 3.22 -16.48 -28.05
CA GLN A 13 3.57 -17.90 -28.10
C GLN A 13 2.66 -18.79 -27.26
N ILE A 14 1.77 -18.21 -26.43
CA ILE A 14 0.91 -18.97 -25.53
C ILE A 14 -0.31 -19.47 -26.31
N PRO A 15 -0.63 -20.78 -26.27
CA PRO A 15 -1.86 -21.29 -26.86
C PRO A 15 -3.09 -20.62 -26.24
N GLU A 16 -4.10 -20.32 -27.06
CA GLU A 16 -5.35 -19.66 -26.64
C GLU A 16 -5.99 -20.32 -25.41
N SER A 17 -6.02 -21.66 -25.37
CA SER A 17 -6.58 -22.44 -24.26
C SER A 17 -5.89 -22.20 -22.90
N LYS A 18 -4.67 -21.66 -22.92
CA LYS A 18 -3.90 -21.31 -21.72
C LYS A 18 -3.97 -19.83 -21.38
N LEU A 19 -4.37 -18.96 -22.30
CA LEU A 19 -4.47 -17.51 -22.05
C LEU A 19 -5.48 -17.19 -20.96
N VAL A 20 -6.53 -18.00 -20.79
CA VAL A 20 -7.51 -17.86 -19.69
C VAL A 20 -6.87 -17.84 -18.30
N PHE A 21 -5.72 -18.49 -18.11
CA PHE A 21 -4.98 -18.47 -16.84
C PHE A 21 -4.06 -17.25 -16.69
N ILE A 22 -3.69 -16.59 -17.79
CA ILE A 22 -2.73 -15.49 -17.84
C ILE A 22 -3.42 -14.13 -17.78
N ILE A 23 -4.58 -14.01 -18.43
CA ILE A 23 -5.37 -12.77 -18.47
C ILE A 23 -5.63 -12.18 -17.07
N PRO A 24 -6.05 -12.96 -16.05
CA PRO A 24 -6.30 -12.41 -14.72
C PRO A 24 -5.04 -11.80 -14.08
N TYR A 25 -3.88 -12.41 -14.31
CA TYR A 25 -2.60 -11.89 -13.81
C TYR A 25 -2.25 -10.56 -14.47
N LEU A 26 -2.42 -10.46 -15.80
CA LEU A 26 -2.19 -9.22 -16.54
C LEU A 26 -3.18 -8.12 -16.15
N GLN A 27 -4.44 -8.46 -15.90
CA GLN A 27 -5.44 -7.51 -15.41
C GLN A 27 -5.06 -6.97 -14.03
N GLY A 28 -4.62 -7.82 -13.11
CA GLY A 28 -4.13 -7.39 -11.80
C GLY A 28 -2.87 -6.53 -11.88
N ALA A 29 -1.90 -6.91 -12.71
CA ALA A 29 -0.66 -6.15 -12.90
C ALA A 29 -0.87 -4.80 -13.63
N ALA A 30 -1.99 -4.63 -14.33
CA ALA A 30 -2.36 -3.38 -14.98
C ALA A 30 -3.09 -2.40 -14.05
N ILE A 31 -3.48 -2.84 -12.84
CA ILE A 31 -4.00 -1.95 -11.81
C ILE A 31 -2.84 -1.02 -11.41
N PRO A 32 -2.98 0.31 -11.56
CA PRO A 32 -1.96 1.24 -11.11
C PRO A 32 -1.75 1.10 -9.61
N ASP A 33 -0.52 1.36 -9.15
CA ASP A 33 -0.28 1.49 -7.72
C ASP A 33 -1.25 2.55 -7.15
N GLU A 34 -2.00 2.17 -6.11
CA GLU A 34 -2.87 3.11 -5.43
C GLU A 34 -2.01 4.15 -4.71
N MET A 35 -2.10 5.40 -5.17
CA MET A 35 -1.63 6.52 -4.37
C MET A 35 -2.69 6.86 -3.32
N PRO A 36 -2.33 6.93 -2.03
CA PRO A 36 -3.25 7.44 -1.02
C PRO A 36 -3.72 8.84 -1.42
N ASN A 37 -5.00 9.11 -1.18
CA ASN A 37 -5.52 10.46 -1.42
C ASN A 37 -4.84 11.48 -0.47
N GLU A 38 -4.99 12.76 -0.79
CA GLU A 38 -4.37 13.87 -0.06
C GLU A 38 -4.65 13.80 1.44
N LYS A 39 -5.90 13.54 1.83
CA LYS A 39 -6.28 13.41 3.25
C LYS A 39 -5.55 12.27 3.97
N THR A 40 -5.34 11.14 3.31
CA THR A 40 -4.59 10.02 3.88
C THR A 40 -3.11 10.34 4.00
N LEU A 41 -2.54 11.05 3.02
CA LEU A 41 -1.15 11.51 3.09
C LEU A 41 -0.96 12.51 4.24
N GLU A 42 -1.88 13.46 4.41
CA GLU A 42 -1.88 14.42 5.52
C GLU A 42 -1.94 13.70 6.88
N ALA A 43 -2.80 12.69 7.04
CA ALA A 43 -2.86 11.90 8.28
C ALA A 43 -1.55 11.12 8.56
N PHE A 44 -0.86 10.63 7.53
CA PHE A 44 0.45 10.00 7.71
C PHE A 44 1.52 11.00 8.12
N GLU A 45 1.52 12.20 7.54
CA GLU A 45 2.45 13.26 7.93
C GLU A 45 2.13 13.80 9.32
N GLU A 46 0.86 13.93 9.69
CA GLU A 46 0.44 14.22 11.05
C GLU A 46 1.00 13.16 11.98
N MET A 47 0.78 11.86 11.76
CA MET A 47 1.30 10.80 12.64
C MET A 47 2.83 10.77 12.76
N LYS A 48 3.56 11.12 11.70
CA LYS A 48 5.04 11.21 11.75
C LYS A 48 5.51 12.39 12.61
N ASN A 49 4.76 13.49 12.59
CA ASN A 49 5.13 14.75 13.24
C ASN A 49 4.50 14.91 14.63
N SER A 50 3.32 14.31 14.85
CA SER A 50 2.65 14.19 16.13
C SER A 50 3.32 13.04 16.87
N GLY A 51 4.43 13.38 17.53
CA GLY A 51 5.24 12.51 18.36
C GLY A 51 4.48 12.00 19.58
N GLY A 52 3.50 11.11 19.35
CA GLY A 52 2.94 10.27 20.39
C GLY A 52 4.09 9.49 21.03
N HIS A 53 4.23 9.60 22.34
CA HIS A 53 5.23 8.85 23.08
C HIS A 53 4.57 7.63 23.71
N ARG A 54 5.32 6.53 23.81
CA ARG A 54 4.83 5.33 24.49
C ARG A 54 4.72 5.65 25.98
N PHE A 55 3.50 5.67 26.50
CA PHE A 55 3.26 5.75 27.94
C PHE A 55 3.61 4.41 28.61
N THR A 56 4.31 4.46 29.74
CA THR A 56 4.61 3.29 30.57
C THR A 56 4.25 3.59 32.01
N GLY A 57 3.23 2.91 32.54
CA GLY A 57 2.69 3.14 33.88
C GLY A 57 1.34 2.47 34.06
N SER A 58 0.68 2.74 35.18
CA SER A 58 -0.71 2.28 35.38
C SER A 58 -1.69 3.19 34.63
N THR A 59 -2.93 2.72 34.42
CA THR A 59 -3.98 3.55 33.81
C THR A 59 -4.29 4.81 34.63
N ALA A 60 -4.13 4.74 35.96
CA ALA A 60 -4.35 5.89 36.83
C ALA A 60 -3.30 7.01 36.60
N ASP A 61 -2.05 6.62 36.36
CA ASP A 61 -0.95 7.56 36.07
C ASP A 61 -1.17 8.26 34.72
N LEU A 62 -1.64 7.53 33.71
CA LEU A 62 -1.98 8.10 32.40
C LEU A 62 -3.11 9.13 32.50
N ILE A 63 -4.19 8.80 33.22
CA ILE A 63 -5.32 9.72 33.38
C ILE A 63 -4.89 10.99 34.11
N LYS A 64 -3.99 10.87 35.09
CA LYS A 64 -3.46 12.03 35.80
C LYS A 64 -2.65 12.94 34.87
N GLU A 65 -1.76 12.39 34.04
CA GLU A 65 -0.98 13.15 33.06
C GLU A 65 -1.88 13.91 32.08
N LEU A 66 -2.91 13.26 31.53
CA LEU A 66 -3.87 13.87 30.61
C LEU A 66 -4.77 14.95 31.23
N MET A 67 -4.86 15.00 32.57
CA MET A 67 -5.64 16.00 33.30
C MET A 67 -4.79 17.16 33.84
N GLU A 68 -3.45 17.06 33.74
CA GLU A 68 -2.51 18.10 34.19
C GLU A 68 -2.05 19.04 33.05
N ASP A 69 -2.36 18.71 31.79
CA ASP A 69 -2.30 19.60 30.61
C ASP A 69 -3.63 20.34 30.37
#